data_AF-A0A1A1VT24-F1
#
_entry.id   AF-A0A1A1VT24-F1
#
_cell.length_a   1.000
_cell.length_b   1.000
_cell.length_c   1.000
_cell.angle_alpha   90.00
_cell.angle_beta   90.00
_cell.angle_gamma   90.00
#
_symmetry.space_group_name_H-M   'P 1'
#
loop_
_entity.id
_entity.type
_entity.pdbx_description
1 polymer ?
#
loop_
_entity_poly.entity_id
_entity_poly.type
_entity_poly.pdbx_seq_one_letter_code
_entity_poly.pdbx_strand_id
1 'polypeptide(L)'
;MSLVAGRGPLSSDPAGRFSPAIPEGPEGIVYVEPHPRRVQAVKDGRLVIDTERALMVHRRGRPLGYLFATDEVGGLPSEPEPEAPGFVRVPWDAVDTWFEEGRKLVHYPPNPYHRVDCRPTKRRLRVRADGTTLVDTDDTMILFETALEPRLYVDPAHVRTDLLRRSETSSYCNYKGFATYWSFVSGENAVEDVVWCYPDPPPESLPIKGFLSFDDARVDVLAELPVSGRS
;
A
#
# COMPACT_ATOMS: atom_id res chain seq x y z
N MET A 1 -5.60 11.84 -1.04
CA MET A 1 -5.80 11.01 0.18
C MET A 1 -4.51 10.27 0.46
N SER A 2 -4.00 10.31 1.69
CA SER A 2 -2.82 9.52 2.06
C SER A 2 -3.20 8.03 2.01
N LEU A 3 -2.57 7.27 1.12
CA LEU A 3 -2.82 5.83 0.88
C LEU A 3 -2.44 4.94 2.07
N VAL A 4 -1.89 5.49 3.15
CA VAL A 4 -1.21 4.70 4.18
C VAL A 4 -2.17 3.93 5.09
N ALA A 5 -3.36 4.48 5.35
CA ALA A 5 -4.33 3.87 6.28
C ALA A 5 -5.69 3.54 5.65
N GLY A 6 -5.96 3.94 4.41
CA GLY A 6 -7.27 3.77 3.76
C GLY A 6 -8.41 4.26 4.65
N ARG A 7 -9.46 3.44 4.79
CA ARG A 7 -10.58 3.61 5.74
C ARG A 7 -10.43 2.80 7.03
N GLY A 8 -9.18 2.56 7.47
CA GLY A 8 -8.89 1.77 8.66
C GLY A 8 -9.27 2.51 9.96
N PRO A 9 -9.26 1.83 11.12
CA PRO A 9 -9.69 2.43 12.39
C PRO A 9 -8.94 3.71 12.76
N LEU A 10 -7.63 3.78 12.48
CA LEU A 10 -6.80 4.96 12.75
C LEU A 10 -6.65 5.88 11.53
N SER A 11 -7.54 5.80 10.54
CA SER A 11 -7.53 6.75 9.43
C SER A 11 -8.21 8.08 9.80
N SER A 12 -8.08 9.09 8.93
CA SER A 12 -8.87 10.32 9.06
C SER A 12 -10.35 10.11 8.72
N ASP A 13 -10.68 9.08 7.94
CA ASP A 13 -12.04 8.70 7.48
C ASP A 13 -12.28 7.18 7.65
N PRO A 14 -12.47 6.68 8.88
CA PRO A 14 -12.64 5.26 9.14
C PRO A 14 -13.98 4.74 8.61
N ALA A 15 -14.00 3.50 8.11
CA ALA A 15 -15.24 2.82 7.68
C ALA A 15 -16.16 2.46 8.85
N GLY A 16 -15.61 2.38 10.08
CA GLY A 16 -16.34 2.11 11.31
C GLY A 16 -16.30 3.29 12.28
N ARG A 17 -16.91 3.11 13.46
CA ARG A 17 -16.89 4.09 14.56
C ARG A 17 -16.40 3.44 15.84
N PHE A 18 -15.70 4.22 16.66
CA PHE A 18 -15.34 3.80 18.01
C PHE A 18 -16.51 4.00 18.97
N SER A 19 -16.63 3.12 19.97
CA SER A 19 -17.58 3.23 21.07
C SER A 19 -16.87 2.87 22.38
N PRO A 20 -16.59 3.84 23.27
CA PRO A 20 -16.88 5.27 23.13
C PRO A 20 -16.09 5.93 21.99
N ALA A 21 -16.52 7.11 21.55
CA ALA A 21 -15.81 7.87 20.52
C ALA A 21 -14.40 8.26 20.98
N ILE A 22 -13.46 8.33 20.03
CA ILE A 22 -12.10 8.81 20.29
C ILE A 22 -12.14 10.33 20.50
N PRO A 23 -11.48 10.89 21.53
CA PRO A 23 -11.38 12.33 21.72
C PRO A 23 -10.82 13.07 20.50
N GLU A 24 -11.44 14.19 20.14
CA GLU A 24 -10.88 15.13 19.16
C GLU A 24 -9.86 16.04 19.83
N GLY A 25 -8.69 16.23 19.22
CA GLY A 25 -7.64 17.10 19.77
C GLY A 25 -6.24 16.77 19.27
N PRO A 26 -5.26 17.65 19.54
CA PRO A 26 -3.88 17.49 19.06
C PRO A 26 -3.15 16.28 19.66
N GLU A 27 -3.57 15.82 20.85
CA GLU A 27 -2.97 14.64 21.49
C GLU A 27 -3.40 13.32 20.84
N GLY A 28 -4.59 13.28 20.23
CA GLY A 28 -5.10 12.12 19.49
C GLY A 28 -5.05 10.79 20.27
N ILE A 29 -5.12 9.67 19.54
CA ILE A 29 -4.77 8.35 20.07
C ILE A 29 -3.47 7.90 19.42
N VAL A 30 -2.56 7.46 20.26
CA VAL A 30 -1.31 6.81 19.89
C VAL A 30 -1.38 5.37 20.40
N TYR A 31 -1.14 4.42 19.50
CA TYR A 31 -0.97 3.02 19.89
C TYR A 31 0.48 2.63 19.65
N VAL A 32 1.18 2.29 20.72
CA VAL A 32 2.57 1.82 20.70
C VAL A 32 2.57 0.34 21.06
N GLU A 33 3.24 -0.47 20.25
CA GLU A 33 3.39 -1.90 20.49
C GLU A 33 4.85 -2.33 20.30
N PRO A 34 5.30 -3.39 21.00
CA PRO A 34 6.56 -4.05 20.65
C PRO A 34 6.53 -4.52 19.20
N HIS A 35 7.63 -4.32 18.49
CA HIS A 35 7.82 -4.82 17.14
C HIS A 35 8.93 -5.87 17.14
N PRO A 36 8.61 -7.15 17.43
CA PRO A 36 9.59 -8.21 17.63
C PRO A 36 10.14 -8.73 16.29
N ARG A 37 10.65 -7.80 15.48
CA ARG A 37 11.35 -8.06 14.23
C ARG A 37 12.68 -7.33 14.26
N ARG A 38 13.70 -7.91 13.65
CA ARG A 38 14.99 -7.27 13.49
C ARG A 38 14.87 -6.11 12.51
N VAL A 39 15.10 -4.90 13.01
CA VAL A 39 15.13 -3.65 12.23
C VAL A 39 16.57 -3.19 12.12
N GLN A 40 16.98 -2.89 10.89
CA GLN A 40 18.33 -2.42 10.58
C GLN A 40 18.29 -1.14 9.75
N ALA A 41 19.26 -0.26 9.98
CA ALA A 41 19.44 0.95 9.20
C ALA A 41 20.89 1.08 8.72
N VAL A 42 21.06 1.46 7.46
CA VAL A 42 22.38 1.67 6.83
C VAL A 42 22.53 3.13 6.43
N LYS A 43 23.66 3.73 6.78
CA LYS A 43 24.05 5.10 6.40
C LYS A 43 25.53 5.13 6.00
N ASP A 44 25.83 5.75 4.86
CA ASP A 44 27.17 5.81 4.26
C ASP A 44 27.82 4.41 4.14
N GLY A 45 27.00 3.41 3.79
CA GLY A 45 27.42 2.01 3.68
C GLY A 45 27.71 1.30 5.01
N ARG A 46 27.43 1.92 6.16
CA ARG A 46 27.63 1.35 7.50
C ARG A 46 26.30 1.05 8.18
N LEU A 47 26.24 -0.07 8.89
CA LEU A 47 25.12 -0.40 9.76
C LEU A 47 25.14 0.54 10.98
N VAL A 48 24.11 1.35 11.14
CA VAL A 48 23.99 2.38 12.20
C VAL A 48 22.90 2.07 13.22
N ILE A 49 21.92 1.23 12.87
CA ILE A 49 20.94 0.64 13.78
C ILE A 49 20.86 -0.85 13.45
N ASP A 50 20.82 -1.69 14.49
CA ASP A 50 20.54 -3.11 14.39
C ASP A 50 19.92 -3.59 15.71
N THR A 51 18.61 -3.78 15.74
CA THR A 51 17.89 -4.09 16.98
C THR A 51 16.64 -4.96 16.75
N GLU A 52 16.30 -5.76 17.74
CA GLU A 52 15.03 -6.49 17.87
C GLU A 52 14.12 -5.86 18.94
N ARG A 53 14.54 -4.73 19.53
CA ARG A 53 13.81 -4.02 20.60
C ARG A 53 13.00 -2.83 20.08
N ALA A 54 12.85 -2.71 18.77
CA ALA A 54 12.08 -1.62 18.18
C ALA A 54 10.62 -1.67 18.66
N LEU A 55 10.01 -0.50 18.81
CA LEU A 55 8.56 -0.38 18.95
C LEU A 55 7.98 0.12 17.63
N MET A 56 6.72 -0.23 17.38
CA MET A 56 5.92 0.33 16.30
C MET A 56 4.97 1.36 16.90
N VAL A 57 4.85 2.52 16.26
CA VAL A 57 3.88 3.53 16.67
C VAL A 57 2.86 3.82 15.58
N HIS A 58 1.59 3.76 15.98
CA HIS A 58 0.41 4.04 15.16
C HIS A 58 -0.20 5.35 15.61
N ARG A 59 -0.42 6.26 14.65
CA ARG A 59 -1.04 7.57 14.88
C ARG A 59 -2.14 7.82 13.86
N ARG A 60 -3.20 8.48 14.30
CA ARG A 60 -4.34 8.77 13.42
C ARG A 60 -3.91 9.57 12.19
N GLY A 61 -4.20 9.05 10.99
CA GLY A 61 -3.92 9.72 9.71
C GLY A 61 -2.43 9.88 9.38
N ARG A 62 -1.53 9.22 10.10
CA ARG A 62 -0.08 9.27 9.87
C ARG A 62 0.45 7.92 9.40
N PRO A 63 1.55 7.88 8.64
CA PRO A 63 2.29 6.66 8.41
C PRO A 63 2.78 6.03 9.71
N LEU A 64 2.96 4.72 9.69
CA LEU A 64 3.62 4.01 10.78
C LEU A 64 5.06 4.48 10.94
N GLY A 65 5.59 4.37 12.15
CA GLY A 65 6.98 4.66 12.44
C GLY A 65 7.56 3.64 13.41
N TYR A 66 8.86 3.38 13.27
CA TYR A 66 9.62 2.70 14.30
C TYR A 66 10.03 3.70 15.39
N LEU A 67 10.15 3.19 16.60
CA LEU A 67 10.81 3.84 17.72
C LEU A 67 11.97 2.96 18.18
N PHE A 68 13.09 3.59 18.51
CA PHE A 68 14.33 2.92 18.90
C PHE A 68 14.73 3.38 20.30
N ALA A 69 15.37 2.51 21.07
CA ALA A 69 15.89 2.93 22.37
C ALA A 69 16.97 4.02 22.17
N THR A 70 17.02 4.99 23.07
CA THR A 70 17.94 6.14 22.97
C THR A 70 19.41 5.73 22.90
N ASP A 71 19.77 4.59 23.49
CA ASP A 71 21.12 4.03 23.50
C ASP A 71 21.51 3.31 22.20
N GLU A 72 20.57 3.09 21.26
CA GLU A 72 20.78 2.35 20.01
C GLU A 72 20.91 3.23 18.75
N VAL A 73 20.59 4.52 18.82
CA VAL A 73 20.51 5.39 17.61
C VAL A 73 21.83 6.08 17.23
N GLY A 74 22.90 5.93 18.02
CA GLY A 74 24.27 6.25 17.59
C GLY A 74 24.53 7.69 17.09
N GLY A 75 23.78 8.69 17.57
CA GLY A 75 23.93 10.10 17.17
C GLY A 75 23.19 10.49 15.90
N LEU A 76 22.34 9.62 15.34
CA LEU A 76 21.39 10.00 14.29
C LEU A 76 20.46 11.12 14.79
N PRO A 77 19.98 12.02 13.90
CA PRO A 77 18.88 12.91 14.23
C PRO A 77 17.71 12.11 14.79
N SER A 78 17.18 12.54 15.93
CA SER A 78 16.11 11.80 16.61
C SER A 78 15.27 12.73 17.47
N GLU A 79 13.98 12.40 17.60
CA GLU A 79 13.02 13.10 18.44
C GLU A 79 12.51 12.16 19.54
N PRO A 80 12.47 12.57 20.82
CA PRO A 80 11.86 11.76 21.88
C PRO A 80 10.39 11.43 21.57
N GLU A 81 9.96 10.21 21.93
CA GLU A 81 8.56 9.81 21.90
C GLU A 81 7.95 9.97 23.31
N PRO A 82 7.04 10.95 23.54
CA PRO A 82 6.41 11.14 24.84
C PRO A 82 5.68 9.90 25.38
N GLU A 83 5.09 9.12 24.48
CA GLU A 83 4.26 7.94 24.74
C GLU A 83 5.10 6.67 24.97
N ALA A 84 6.41 6.74 24.75
CA ALA A 84 7.36 5.66 25.03
C ALA A 84 8.66 6.24 25.61
N PRO A 85 8.69 6.61 26.91
CA PRO A 85 9.89 7.15 27.54
C PRO A 85 11.10 6.23 27.39
N GLY A 86 12.25 6.80 27.02
CA GLY A 86 13.47 6.05 26.70
C GLY A 86 13.58 5.62 25.23
N PHE A 87 12.56 5.88 24.42
CA PHE A 87 12.58 5.66 22.98
C PHE A 87 12.53 6.98 22.19
N VAL A 88 13.06 6.94 20.98
CA VAL A 88 13.12 8.05 20.04
C VAL A 88 12.66 7.63 18.65
N ARG A 89 12.10 8.57 17.90
CA ARG A 89 11.86 8.46 16.47
C ARG A 89 13.09 8.94 15.71
N VAL A 90 13.55 8.14 14.76
CA VAL A 90 14.56 8.56 13.78
C VAL A 90 13.83 8.93 12.47
N PRO A 91 14.05 10.12 11.89
CA PRO A 91 13.47 10.49 10.60
C PRO A 91 13.81 9.46 9.52
N TRP A 92 12.86 9.13 8.65
CA TRP A 92 13.03 8.07 7.63
C TRP A 92 14.22 8.34 6.70
N ASP A 93 14.45 9.62 6.37
CA ASP A 93 15.51 10.13 5.51
C ASP A 93 16.84 10.39 6.24
N ALA A 94 16.93 10.08 7.54
CA ALA A 94 18.18 10.23 8.30
C ALA A 94 19.26 9.18 7.91
N VAL A 95 18.86 8.13 7.18
CA VAL A 95 19.67 6.99 6.75
C VAL A 95 19.37 6.65 5.28
N ASP A 96 20.26 5.89 4.63
CA ASP A 96 20.15 5.57 3.19
C ASP A 96 19.19 4.42 2.92
N THR A 97 19.12 3.45 3.82
CA THR A 97 18.30 2.25 3.63
C THR A 97 17.87 1.65 4.97
N TRP A 98 16.60 1.29 5.03
CA TRP A 98 16.00 0.51 6.12
C TRP A 98 15.80 -0.94 5.69
N PHE A 99 15.99 -1.85 6.63
CA PHE A 99 15.65 -3.26 6.47
C PHE A 99 14.81 -3.75 7.66
N GLU A 100 13.89 -4.66 7.38
CA GLU A 100 13.17 -5.45 8.39
C GLU A 100 13.29 -6.92 8.00
N GLU A 101 13.84 -7.76 8.88
CA GLU A 101 14.07 -9.19 8.59
C GLU A 101 14.80 -9.42 7.24
N GLY A 102 15.77 -8.56 6.92
CA GLY A 102 16.52 -8.58 5.66
C GLY A 102 15.77 -8.03 4.44
N ARG A 103 14.48 -7.70 4.56
CA ARG A 103 13.71 -7.04 3.49
C ARG A 103 14.03 -5.55 3.46
N LYS A 104 14.51 -5.06 2.31
CA LYS A 104 14.66 -3.62 2.07
C LYS A 104 13.30 -2.91 2.07
N LEU A 105 13.20 -1.83 2.84
CA LEU A 105 12.02 -0.98 2.91
C LEU A 105 12.20 0.29 2.07
N VAL A 106 11.09 0.93 1.65
CA VAL A 106 11.12 2.05 0.70
C VAL A 106 10.61 3.36 1.31
N HIS A 107 9.37 3.40 1.83
CA HIS A 107 8.76 4.66 2.28
C HIS A 107 8.48 4.74 3.78
N TYR A 108 8.03 3.65 4.39
CA TYR A 108 7.67 3.56 5.80
C TYR A 108 7.51 2.08 6.20
N PRO A 109 7.50 1.76 7.50
CA PRO A 109 7.32 0.39 7.99
C PRO A 109 6.03 -0.28 7.47
N PRO A 110 6.06 -1.54 7.04
CA PRO A 110 4.84 -2.30 6.74
C PRO A 110 3.97 -2.45 8.00
N ASN A 111 2.66 -2.37 7.84
CA ASN A 111 1.72 -2.57 8.95
C ASN A 111 1.57 -4.07 9.26
N PRO A 112 1.84 -4.52 10.51
CA PRO A 112 1.71 -5.92 10.88
C PRO A 112 0.27 -6.48 10.77
N TYR A 113 -0.73 -5.60 10.79
CA TYR A 113 -2.15 -5.95 10.65
C TYR A 113 -2.67 -5.83 9.20
N HIS A 114 -1.82 -5.43 8.26
CA HIS A 114 -2.24 -5.31 6.87
C HIS A 114 -2.24 -6.67 6.18
N ARG A 115 -3.30 -6.93 5.43
CA ARG A 115 -3.51 -8.17 4.71
C ARG A 115 -3.93 -7.86 3.29
N VAL A 116 -3.34 -8.61 2.38
CA VAL A 116 -3.82 -8.77 1.00
C VAL A 116 -4.42 -10.17 0.91
N ASP A 117 -5.65 -10.27 0.39
CA ASP A 117 -6.34 -11.53 0.15
C ASP A 117 -6.84 -11.54 -1.30
N CYS A 118 -6.27 -12.44 -2.10
CA CYS A 118 -6.62 -12.60 -3.51
C CYS A 118 -7.46 -13.87 -3.68
N ARG A 119 -8.64 -13.76 -4.29
CA ARG A 119 -9.55 -14.89 -4.52
C ARG A 119 -10.02 -14.95 -5.97
N PRO A 120 -9.92 -16.11 -6.65
CA PRO A 120 -10.64 -16.32 -7.89
C PRO A 120 -12.13 -16.09 -7.68
N THR A 121 -12.80 -15.48 -8.65
CA THR A 121 -14.23 -15.18 -8.56
C THR A 121 -14.88 -15.22 -9.94
N LYS A 122 -16.21 -15.08 -9.96
CA LYS A 122 -17.03 -14.93 -11.17
C LYS A 122 -17.75 -13.59 -11.25
N ARG A 123 -17.16 -12.58 -10.60
CA ARG A 123 -17.61 -11.18 -10.66
C ARG A 123 -17.18 -10.59 -11.98
N ARG A 124 -18.13 -10.03 -12.72
CA ARG A 124 -17.87 -9.48 -14.05
C ARG A 124 -17.10 -8.16 -13.97
N LEU A 125 -16.13 -8.03 -14.87
CA LEU A 125 -15.37 -6.82 -15.14
C LEU A 125 -15.56 -6.43 -16.61
N ARG A 126 -16.12 -5.24 -16.86
CA ARG A 126 -16.18 -4.63 -18.18
C ARG A 126 -15.46 -3.28 -18.13
N VAL A 127 -14.53 -3.06 -19.06
CA VAL A 127 -13.79 -1.80 -19.14
C VAL A 127 -13.79 -1.27 -20.57
N ARG A 128 -14.07 0.02 -20.71
CA ARG A 128 -14.02 0.75 -21.98
C ARG A 128 -13.13 1.98 -21.88
N ALA A 129 -12.24 2.15 -22.84
CA ALA A 129 -11.47 3.37 -23.04
C ALA A 129 -11.95 4.03 -24.33
N ASP A 130 -12.41 5.27 -24.25
CA ASP A 130 -12.89 6.04 -25.41
C ASP A 130 -13.89 5.25 -26.28
N GLY A 131 -14.91 4.65 -25.64
CA GLY A 131 -15.92 3.81 -26.29
C GLY A 131 -15.45 2.43 -26.74
N THR A 132 -14.14 2.15 -26.73
CA THR A 132 -13.55 0.87 -27.14
C THR A 132 -13.46 -0.10 -25.95
N THR A 133 -14.03 -1.29 -26.08
CA THR A 133 -13.95 -2.34 -25.05
C THR A 133 -12.54 -2.91 -24.96
N LEU A 134 -11.92 -2.81 -23.78
CA LEU A 134 -10.62 -3.40 -23.46
C LEU A 134 -10.74 -4.79 -22.83
N VAL A 135 -11.76 -4.99 -22.00
CA VAL A 135 -12.05 -6.27 -21.36
C VAL A 135 -13.55 -6.37 -21.09
N ASP A 136 -14.09 -7.58 -21.23
CA ASP A 136 -15.42 -7.98 -20.77
C ASP A 136 -15.39 -9.46 -20.41
N THR A 137 -15.15 -9.77 -19.14
CA THR A 137 -15.01 -11.15 -18.64
C THR A 137 -15.53 -11.29 -17.21
N ASP A 138 -15.93 -12.49 -16.82
CA ASP A 138 -16.19 -12.86 -15.43
C ASP A 138 -15.05 -13.69 -14.81
N ASP A 139 -14.02 -14.03 -15.59
CA ASP A 139 -12.87 -14.79 -15.11
C ASP A 139 -11.84 -13.84 -14.47
N THR A 140 -12.11 -13.49 -13.21
CA THR A 140 -11.38 -12.46 -12.49
C THR A 140 -10.83 -12.96 -11.15
N MET A 141 -9.81 -12.25 -10.66
CA MET A 141 -9.27 -12.36 -9.31
C MET A 141 -9.73 -11.14 -8.53
N ILE A 142 -10.52 -11.30 -7.47
CA ILE A 142 -10.83 -10.19 -6.56
C ILE A 142 -9.74 -10.08 -5.50
N LEU A 143 -9.22 -8.87 -5.33
CA LEU A 143 -8.25 -8.52 -4.30
C LEU A 143 -8.94 -7.70 -3.22
N PHE A 144 -8.85 -8.19 -1.99
CA PHE A 144 -9.19 -7.46 -0.77
C PHE A 144 -7.91 -7.01 -0.10
N GLU A 145 -7.83 -5.71 0.18
CA GLU A 145 -6.70 -5.11 0.86
C GLU A 145 -7.20 -4.38 2.11
N THR A 146 -6.54 -4.59 3.25
CA THR A 146 -6.97 -4.00 4.52
C THR A 146 -7.27 -2.51 4.32
N ALA A 147 -8.50 -2.13 4.67
CA ALA A 147 -8.99 -0.76 4.64
C ALA A 147 -9.13 -0.09 3.25
N LEU A 148 -9.03 -0.82 2.15
CA LEU A 148 -9.29 -0.31 0.79
C LEU A 148 -10.51 -0.97 0.15
N GLU A 149 -11.10 -0.28 -0.82
CA GLU A 149 -12.16 -0.88 -1.66
C GLU A 149 -11.58 -2.06 -2.46
N PRO A 150 -12.34 -3.16 -2.62
CA PRO A 150 -11.88 -4.31 -3.40
C PRO A 150 -11.61 -3.93 -4.85
N ARG A 151 -10.64 -4.62 -5.48
CA ARG A 151 -10.30 -4.43 -6.90
C ARG A 151 -10.36 -5.76 -7.64
N LEU A 152 -10.87 -5.76 -8.87
CA LEU A 152 -10.80 -6.90 -9.77
C LEU A 152 -9.53 -6.83 -10.61
N TYR A 153 -8.77 -7.91 -10.58
CA TYR A 153 -7.64 -8.17 -11.45
C TYR A 153 -8.03 -9.22 -12.48
N VAL A 154 -7.47 -9.12 -13.67
CA VAL A 154 -7.76 -10.01 -14.79
C VAL A 154 -6.47 -10.50 -15.45
N ASP A 155 -6.48 -11.76 -15.89
CA ASP A 155 -5.40 -12.30 -16.70
C ASP A 155 -5.29 -11.51 -18.02
N PRO A 156 -4.07 -11.12 -18.46
CA PRO A 156 -3.87 -10.42 -19.74
C PRO A 156 -4.53 -11.10 -20.95
N ALA A 157 -4.74 -12.41 -20.94
CA ALA A 157 -5.40 -13.15 -22.01
C ALA A 157 -6.85 -12.71 -22.27
N HIS A 158 -7.52 -12.09 -21.29
CA HIS A 158 -8.88 -11.55 -21.44
C HIS A 158 -8.90 -10.08 -21.84
N VAL A 159 -7.72 -9.45 -21.99
CA VAL A 159 -7.58 -8.02 -22.26
C VAL A 159 -7.09 -7.80 -23.69
N ARG A 160 -7.62 -6.79 -24.38
CA ARG A 160 -7.12 -6.30 -25.67
C ARG A 160 -5.77 -5.58 -25.50
N THR A 161 -4.73 -6.34 -25.15
CA THR A 161 -3.38 -5.81 -24.91
C THR A 161 -2.71 -5.26 -26.16
N ASP A 162 -3.24 -5.58 -27.36
CA ASP A 162 -2.85 -4.97 -28.64
C ASP A 162 -3.13 -3.46 -28.69
N LEU A 163 -4.03 -2.97 -27.84
CA LEU A 163 -4.39 -1.56 -27.70
C LEU A 163 -3.66 -0.87 -26.52
N LEU A 164 -2.70 -1.55 -25.89
CA LEU A 164 -1.98 -1.06 -24.73
C LEU A 164 -0.50 -0.82 -25.04
N ARG A 165 0.01 0.33 -24.61
CA ARG A 165 1.44 0.68 -24.68
C ARG A 165 2.01 0.84 -23.29
N ARG A 166 3.16 0.21 -23.03
CA ARG A 166 3.90 0.34 -21.76
C ARG A 166 4.26 1.81 -21.53
N SER A 167 3.94 2.33 -20.35
CA SER A 167 4.36 3.65 -19.87
C SER A 167 5.66 3.57 -19.06
N GLU A 168 6.38 4.68 -18.98
CA GLU A 168 7.53 4.85 -18.07
C GLU A 168 7.08 4.99 -16.61
N THR A 169 5.80 5.26 -16.37
CA THR A 169 5.23 5.38 -15.03
C THR A 169 5.40 4.08 -14.24
N SER A 170 5.88 4.24 -13.00
CA SER A 170 5.92 3.21 -11.98
C SER A 170 5.57 3.81 -10.61
N SER A 171 5.03 2.98 -9.72
CA SER A 171 4.75 3.36 -8.34
C SER A 171 5.10 2.21 -7.41
N TYR A 172 5.33 2.50 -6.13
CA TYR A 172 5.67 1.46 -5.15
C TYR A 172 4.57 1.31 -4.11
N CYS A 173 4.21 0.06 -3.81
CA CYS A 173 3.33 -0.31 -2.71
C CYS A 173 4.07 -1.23 -1.74
N ASN A 174 4.03 -0.93 -0.44
CA ASN A 174 4.60 -1.76 0.62
C ASN A 174 4.10 -3.22 0.62
N TYR A 175 2.94 -3.50 0.05
CA TYR A 175 2.31 -4.84 0.11
C TYR A 175 2.24 -5.56 -1.24
N LYS A 176 2.46 -4.84 -2.35
CA LYS A 176 2.35 -5.37 -3.71
C LYS A 176 3.62 -5.19 -4.55
N GLY A 177 4.60 -4.43 -4.06
CA GLY A 177 5.85 -4.15 -4.78
C GLY A 177 5.70 -3.01 -5.78
N PHE A 178 6.51 -3.04 -6.83
CA PHE A 178 6.48 -2.02 -7.88
C PHE A 178 5.34 -2.29 -8.87
N ALA A 179 4.44 -1.32 -9.00
CA ALA A 179 3.45 -1.29 -10.05
C ALA A 179 4.06 -0.71 -11.34
N THR A 180 3.55 -1.21 -12.44
CA THR A 180 3.88 -0.83 -13.80
C THR A 180 2.58 -0.39 -14.48
N TYR A 181 2.59 0.69 -15.28
CA TYR A 181 1.39 1.23 -15.94
C TYR A 181 1.38 1.15 -17.47
N TRP A 182 0.22 0.95 -18.09
CA TRP A 182 0.03 0.96 -19.54
C TRP A 182 -1.03 1.97 -19.94
N SER A 183 -0.80 2.60 -21.08
CA SER A 183 -1.66 3.59 -21.69
C SER A 183 -2.47 2.95 -22.81
N PHE A 184 -3.73 3.36 -22.95
CA PHE A 184 -4.57 2.97 -24.07
C PHE A 184 -4.16 3.78 -25.30
N VAL A 185 -4.02 3.13 -26.45
CA VAL A 185 -3.71 3.76 -27.74
C VAL A 185 -4.58 3.13 -28.83
N SER A 186 -5.38 3.94 -29.52
CA SER A 186 -6.20 3.51 -30.65
C SER A 186 -6.30 4.64 -31.69
N GLY A 187 -5.60 4.48 -32.81
CA GLY A 187 -5.50 5.53 -33.83
C GLY A 187 -4.83 6.79 -33.27
N GLU A 188 -5.52 7.93 -33.34
CA GLU A 188 -5.05 9.21 -32.78
C GLU A 188 -5.39 9.39 -31.30
N ASN A 189 -6.22 8.50 -30.73
CA ASN A 189 -6.68 8.60 -29.35
C ASN A 189 -5.72 7.88 -28.41
N ALA A 190 -5.31 8.56 -27.35
CA ALA A 190 -4.49 7.99 -26.29
C ALA A 190 -5.00 8.43 -24.92
N VAL A 191 -5.04 7.48 -23.97
CA VAL A 191 -5.32 7.76 -22.57
C VAL A 191 -4.19 7.16 -21.74
N GLU A 192 -3.46 8.01 -21.04
CA GLU A 192 -2.26 7.60 -20.31
C GLU A 192 -2.61 6.78 -19.06
N ASP A 193 -1.76 5.79 -18.71
CA ASP A 193 -1.77 5.06 -17.44
C ASP A 193 -3.14 4.48 -17.01
N VAL A 194 -3.91 3.94 -17.96
CA VAL A 194 -5.26 3.36 -17.70
C VAL A 194 -5.24 1.99 -17.03
N VAL A 195 -4.12 1.27 -17.13
CA VAL A 195 -3.92 -0.07 -16.60
C VAL A 195 -2.71 -0.08 -15.68
N TRP A 196 -2.77 -0.82 -14.58
CA TRP A 196 -1.58 -1.18 -13.81
C TRP A 196 -1.43 -2.69 -13.64
N CYS A 197 -0.20 -3.11 -13.37
CA CYS A 197 0.19 -4.50 -13.11
C CYS A 197 1.31 -4.54 -12.06
N TYR A 198 1.36 -5.63 -11.29
CA TYR A 198 2.50 -5.99 -10.45
C TYR A 198 3.25 -7.18 -11.08
N PRO A 199 4.39 -6.96 -11.77
CA PRO A 199 5.11 -8.03 -12.46
C PRO A 199 5.90 -8.92 -11.51
N ASP A 200 6.32 -8.40 -10.35
CA ASP A 200 7.05 -9.15 -9.35
C ASP A 200 6.59 -8.77 -7.93
N PRO A 201 5.36 -9.16 -7.54
CA PRO A 201 4.83 -8.87 -6.22
C PRO A 201 5.47 -9.78 -5.15
N PRO A 202 5.44 -9.36 -3.87
CA PRO A 202 5.86 -10.21 -2.76
C PRO A 202 4.93 -11.43 -2.59
N PRO A 203 5.33 -12.46 -1.82
CA PRO A 203 4.60 -13.72 -1.66
C PRO A 203 3.10 -13.58 -1.38
N GLU A 204 2.71 -12.61 -0.56
CA GLU A 204 1.32 -12.37 -0.15
C GLU A 204 0.42 -11.90 -1.31
N SER A 205 1.02 -11.33 -2.35
CA SER A 205 0.33 -10.79 -3.53
C SER A 205 0.65 -11.58 -4.81
N LEU A 206 1.33 -12.74 -4.71
CA LEU A 206 1.65 -13.59 -5.87
C LEU A 206 0.45 -14.00 -6.75
N PRO A 207 -0.76 -14.25 -6.21
CA PRO A 207 -1.88 -14.65 -7.06
C PRO A 207 -2.29 -13.62 -8.14
N ILE A 208 -1.90 -12.34 -7.98
CA ILE A 208 -2.13 -11.29 -8.99
C ILE A 208 -0.86 -10.97 -9.82
N LYS A 209 0.19 -11.77 -9.73
CA LYS A 209 1.43 -11.56 -10.50
C LYS A 209 1.12 -11.53 -11.99
N GLY A 210 1.45 -10.42 -12.65
CA GLY A 210 1.20 -10.24 -14.08
C GLY A 210 -0.25 -9.91 -14.44
N PHE A 211 -1.18 -9.91 -13.49
CA PHE A 211 -2.59 -9.59 -13.76
C PHE A 211 -2.78 -8.07 -13.86
N LEU A 212 -3.79 -7.67 -14.61
CA LEU A 212 -4.09 -6.28 -14.94
C LEU A 212 -5.28 -5.78 -14.13
N SER A 213 -5.24 -4.53 -13.69
CA SER A 213 -6.38 -3.81 -13.13
C SER A 213 -6.43 -2.39 -13.71
N PHE A 214 -7.58 -1.73 -13.61
CA PHE A 214 -7.91 -0.53 -14.39
C PHE A 214 -8.25 0.68 -13.50
N ASP A 215 -7.82 1.86 -13.93
CA ASP A 215 -8.06 3.13 -13.24
C ASP A 215 -9.43 3.71 -13.63
N ASP A 216 -10.39 3.62 -12.70
CA ASP A 216 -11.77 4.08 -12.86
C ASP A 216 -11.91 5.60 -12.95
N ALA A 217 -10.85 6.37 -12.64
CA ALA A 217 -10.82 7.80 -12.91
C ALA A 217 -10.46 8.14 -14.37
N ARG A 218 -9.93 7.17 -15.14
CA ARG A 218 -9.42 7.37 -16.51
C ARG A 218 -10.23 6.66 -17.58
N VAL A 219 -10.88 5.55 -17.24
CA VAL A 219 -11.67 4.73 -18.17
C VAL A 219 -13.01 4.34 -17.54
N ASP A 220 -13.98 3.99 -18.37
CA ASP A 220 -15.28 3.48 -17.91
C ASP A 220 -15.08 2.06 -17.39
N VAL A 221 -15.19 1.88 -16.08
CA VAL A 221 -15.04 0.60 -15.38
C VAL A 221 -16.37 0.20 -14.74
N LEU A 222 -16.93 -0.91 -15.21
CA LEU A 222 -18.07 -1.58 -14.58
C LEU A 222 -17.56 -2.89 -13.96
N ALA A 223 -17.44 -2.89 -12.63
CA ALA A 223 -17.00 -4.04 -11.86
C ALA A 223 -18.08 -4.47 -10.86
N GLU A 224 -18.43 -5.75 -10.85
CA GLU A 224 -19.39 -6.32 -9.89
C GLU A 224 -18.72 -6.52 -8.52
N LEU A 225 -18.42 -5.43 -7.81
CA LEU A 225 -17.80 -5.47 -6.49
C LEU A 225 -18.82 -5.80 -5.38
N PRO A 226 -18.38 -6.38 -4.23
CA PRO A 226 -19.23 -6.48 -3.04
C PRO A 226 -19.72 -5.08 -2.62
N VAL A 227 -20.98 -4.98 -2.20
CA VAL A 227 -21.53 -3.72 -1.69
C VAL A 227 -20.87 -3.40 -0.36
N SER A 228 -20.02 -2.37 -0.32
CA SER A 228 -19.67 -1.70 0.94
C SER A 228 -20.91 -0.93 1.37
N GLY A 229 -21.60 -1.42 2.41
CA GLY A 229 -22.80 -0.78 2.93
C GLY A 229 -22.50 0.68 3.26
N ARG A 230 -23.05 1.61 2.48
CA ARG A 230 -23.12 3.02 2.86
C ARG A 230 -24.19 3.12 3.93
N SER A 231 -23.79 3.00 5.20
CA SER A 231 -24.63 3.37 6.35
C SER A 231 -24.08 4.63 6.97
#